data_AF-A0A561TR43-F1
#
_entry.id   AF-A0A561TR43-F1
#
_cell.length_a   1.000
_cell.length_b   1.000
_cell.length_c   1.000
_cell.angle_alpha   90.00
_cell.angle_beta   90.00
_cell.angle_gamma   90.00
#
_symmetry.space_group_name_H-M   'P 1'
#
loop_
_entity.id
_entity.type
_entity.pdbx_description
1 polymer ?
#
loop_
_entity_poly.entity_id
_entity_poly.type
_entity_poly.pdbx_seq_one_letter_code
_entity_poly.pdbx_strand_id
1 'polypeptide(L)'
;MYEPNVVGDWQEYDEHAGLRVRVHRLEAGEPPRGRDDAAEGLAYFSVRVTVENRGERPFCIHLEDGQIDVRTGPEGESAFIDWRNSQFIEGFDVYPLRRATAVLYAAAPEASLSHVDVQVQLRADEEWAGRRLWAGGIGVHEASAGAPTGAGRESLAQQVSVFLQEQAEEGTA
;
A
#
# COMPACT_ATOMS: atom_id res chain seq x y z
N MET A 1 -8.12 16.67 10.97
CA MET A 1 -6.95 16.52 10.07
C MET A 1 -6.73 15.02 9.96
N TYR A 2 -6.87 14.42 8.78
CA TYR A 2 -6.65 12.99 8.61
C TYR A 2 -5.15 12.78 8.49
N GLU A 3 -4.54 12.00 9.37
CA GLU A 3 -3.14 11.61 9.23
C GLU A 3 -2.97 10.78 7.95
N PRO A 4 -1.87 10.93 7.21
CA PRO A 4 -1.57 10.07 6.06
C PRO A 4 -1.46 8.61 6.54
N ASN A 5 -1.84 7.67 5.67
CA ASN A 5 -1.68 6.25 5.98
C ASN A 5 -0.21 5.88 5.98
N VAL A 6 0.17 4.81 6.68
CA VAL A 6 1.54 4.31 6.61
C VAL A 6 1.65 3.39 5.40
N VAL A 7 2.74 3.51 4.62
CA VAL A 7 3.05 2.53 3.56
C VAL A 7 2.90 1.11 4.11
N GLY A 8 2.07 0.29 3.46
CA GLY A 8 1.67 -1.04 3.94
C GLY A 8 0.18 -1.13 4.34
N ASP A 9 -0.46 -0.02 4.65
CA ASP A 9 -1.87 0.02 5.04
C ASP A 9 -2.82 -0.11 3.84
N TRP A 10 -3.91 -0.85 4.04
CA TRP A 10 -5.02 -0.90 3.09
C TRP A 10 -5.99 0.27 3.32
N GLN A 11 -6.53 0.81 2.24
CA GLN A 11 -7.56 1.85 2.23
C GLN A 11 -8.72 1.44 1.35
N GLU A 12 -9.93 1.53 1.87
CA GLU A 12 -11.16 1.18 1.15
C GLU A 12 -11.77 2.43 0.47
N TYR A 13 -12.54 2.19 -0.59
CA TYR A 13 -13.33 3.20 -1.28
C TYR A 13 -14.79 3.03 -0.92
N ASP A 14 -15.37 4.02 -0.22
CA ASP A 14 -16.76 3.97 0.23
C ASP A 14 -17.72 3.96 -0.97
N GLU A 15 -17.34 4.65 -2.04
CA GLU A 15 -18.05 4.70 -3.32
C GLU A 15 -18.03 3.36 -4.09
N HIS A 16 -17.08 2.48 -3.78
CA HIS A 16 -16.89 1.19 -4.44
C HIS A 16 -16.73 0.08 -3.40
N ALA A 17 -17.85 -0.33 -2.80
CA ALA A 17 -17.88 -1.28 -1.69
C ALA A 17 -17.01 -2.53 -1.94
N GLY A 18 -16.05 -2.77 -1.04
CA GLY A 18 -15.12 -3.89 -1.09
C GLY A 18 -13.88 -3.66 -1.96
N LEU A 19 -13.81 -2.58 -2.74
CA LEU A 19 -12.61 -2.18 -3.46
C LEU A 19 -11.65 -1.45 -2.52
N ARG A 20 -10.40 -1.89 -2.50
CA ARG A 20 -9.38 -1.29 -1.63
C ARG A 20 -8.01 -1.27 -2.28
N VAL A 21 -7.20 -0.31 -1.85
CA VAL A 21 -5.87 -0.04 -2.41
C VAL A 21 -4.83 0.00 -1.31
N ARG A 22 -3.60 -0.35 -1.65
CA ARG A 22 -2.44 -0.26 -0.77
C ARG A 22 -1.20 0.17 -1.56
N VAL A 23 -0.45 1.11 -1.01
CA VAL A 23 0.94 1.37 -1.39
C VAL A 23 1.84 0.52 -0.50
N HIS A 24 2.78 -0.26 -1.07
CA HIS A 24 3.70 -1.11 -0.31
C HIS A 24 5.00 -1.34 -1.08
N ARG A 25 5.98 -1.97 -0.41
CA ARG A 25 7.33 -2.22 -0.93
C ARG A 25 7.95 -0.96 -1.54
N LEU A 26 8.03 0.07 -0.71
CA LEU A 26 8.82 1.24 -1.02
C LEU A 26 10.30 0.89 -0.78
N GLU A 27 11.01 0.49 -1.83
CA GLU A 27 12.33 -0.11 -1.71
C GLU A 27 13.29 0.41 -2.79
N ALA A 28 14.58 0.52 -2.45
CA ALA A 28 15.61 0.82 -3.44
C ALA A 28 15.63 -0.28 -4.51
N GLY A 29 15.75 0.11 -5.78
CA GLY A 29 15.66 -0.85 -6.87
C GLY A 29 15.88 -0.19 -8.23
N GLU A 30 16.59 -0.89 -9.10
CA GLU A 30 16.91 -0.39 -10.44
C GLU A 30 15.80 -0.74 -11.44
N PRO A 31 15.51 0.15 -12.41
CA PRO A 31 14.55 -0.12 -13.48
C PRO A 31 15.00 -1.27 -14.40
N PRO A 32 14.07 -2.11 -14.90
CA PRO A 32 14.39 -3.32 -15.65
C PRO A 32 15.01 -3.06 -17.03
N ARG A 33 14.80 -1.89 -17.64
CA ARG A 33 15.33 -1.54 -18.98
C ARG A 33 16.53 -0.58 -18.90
N GLY A 34 17.14 -0.45 -17.71
CA GLY A 34 18.20 0.51 -17.45
C GLY A 34 17.65 1.87 -17.03
N ARG A 35 18.56 2.69 -16.50
CA ARG A 35 18.28 4.02 -15.95
C ARG A 35 17.98 5.01 -17.07
N ASP A 36 17.13 5.98 -16.76
CA ASP A 36 16.89 7.14 -17.61
C ASP A 36 18.02 8.15 -17.40
N ASP A 37 18.50 8.76 -18.49
CA ASP A 37 19.55 9.80 -18.43
C ASP A 37 19.07 11.02 -17.63
N ALA A 38 17.76 11.31 -17.63
CA ALA A 38 17.19 12.39 -16.83
C ALA A 38 17.24 12.13 -15.32
N ALA A 39 17.51 10.89 -14.90
CA ALA A 39 17.70 10.51 -13.51
C ALA A 39 19.19 10.39 -13.11
N GLU A 40 20.10 10.99 -13.89
CA GLU A 40 21.51 11.06 -13.54
C GLU A 40 21.72 11.71 -12.16
N GLY A 41 22.49 11.04 -11.30
CA GLY A 41 22.76 11.50 -9.92
C GLY A 41 21.63 11.27 -8.91
N LEU A 42 20.48 10.73 -9.33
CA LEU A 42 19.38 10.37 -8.43
C LEU A 42 19.47 8.92 -7.96
N ALA A 43 18.90 8.60 -6.80
CA ALA A 43 18.76 7.23 -6.32
C ALA A 43 17.41 6.67 -6.78
N TYR A 44 17.45 5.53 -7.48
CA TYR A 44 16.25 4.85 -7.96
C TYR A 44 15.61 4.00 -6.86
N PHE A 45 14.30 3.98 -6.87
CA PHE A 45 13.48 3.17 -6.01
C PHE A 45 12.23 2.70 -6.75
N SER A 46 11.60 1.67 -6.20
CA SER A 46 10.34 1.15 -6.68
C SER A 46 9.26 1.29 -5.61
N VAL A 47 8.03 1.43 -6.07
CA VAL A 47 6.83 1.40 -5.24
C VAL A 47 5.78 0.53 -5.90
N ARG A 48 5.07 -0.27 -5.09
CA ARG A 48 3.96 -1.11 -5.57
C ARG A 48 2.64 -0.57 -5.08
N VAL A 49 1.71 -0.42 -6.01
CA VAL A 49 0.32 -0.06 -5.69
C VAL A 49 -0.55 -1.25 -6.04
N THR A 50 -1.15 -1.88 -5.04
CA THR A 50 -2.03 -3.04 -5.23
C THR A 50 -3.46 -2.65 -4.96
N VAL A 51 -4.34 -3.00 -5.89
CA VAL A 51 -5.79 -2.95 -5.72
C VAL A 51 -6.30 -4.37 -5.45
N GLU A 52 -7.18 -4.52 -4.47
CA GLU A 52 -7.88 -5.76 -4.16
C GLU A 52 -9.39 -5.54 -4.22
N ASN A 53 -10.12 -6.51 -4.75
CA ASN A 53 -11.57 -6.54 -4.71
C ASN A 53 -12.04 -7.59 -3.69
N ARG A 54 -12.67 -7.14 -2.62
CA ARG A 54 -13.37 -7.96 -1.61
C ARG A 54 -14.90 -7.89 -1.74
N GLY A 55 -15.40 -7.17 -2.73
CA GLY A 55 -16.82 -7.08 -3.04
C GLY A 55 -17.33 -8.28 -3.83
N GLU A 56 -18.58 -8.20 -4.25
CA GLU A 56 -19.30 -9.31 -4.89
C GLU A 56 -19.29 -9.25 -6.43
N ARG A 57 -18.91 -8.10 -7.01
CA ARG A 57 -18.89 -7.84 -8.46
C ARG A 57 -17.50 -7.48 -8.95
N PRO A 58 -17.16 -7.70 -10.23
CA PRO A 58 -15.92 -7.18 -10.80
C PRO A 58 -15.94 -5.64 -10.89
N PHE A 59 -14.74 -5.04 -10.87
CA PHE A 59 -14.52 -3.63 -11.18
C PHE A 59 -13.48 -3.51 -12.29
N CYS A 60 -13.77 -2.73 -13.33
CA CYS A 60 -12.77 -2.34 -14.31
C CYS A 60 -11.97 -1.17 -13.74
N ILE A 61 -10.66 -1.34 -13.57
CA ILE A 61 -9.82 -0.31 -12.95
C ILE A 61 -8.76 0.23 -13.91
N HIS A 62 -8.44 1.50 -13.72
CA HIS A 62 -7.28 2.16 -14.30
C HIS A 62 -6.42 2.74 -13.19
N LEU A 63 -5.12 2.53 -13.33
CA LEU A 63 -4.08 3.11 -12.51
C LEU A 63 -2.88 3.47 -13.39
N GLU A 64 -2.95 4.64 -14.01
CA GLU A 64 -2.11 5.13 -15.12
C GLU A 64 -1.24 6.33 -14.72
N ASP A 65 -0.52 6.91 -15.69
CA ASP A 65 0.17 8.19 -15.54
C ASP A 65 -0.77 9.30 -15.04
N GLY A 66 -0.24 10.18 -14.19
CA GLY A 66 -0.97 11.28 -13.54
C GLY A 66 -1.91 10.85 -12.41
N GLN A 67 -2.18 9.56 -12.24
CA GLN A 67 -3.02 9.02 -11.16
C GLN A 67 -2.21 8.68 -9.90
N ILE A 68 -0.88 8.66 -10.02
CA ILE A 68 0.04 8.44 -8.93
C ILE A 68 1.03 9.60 -8.90
N ASP A 69 1.12 10.27 -7.76
CA ASP A 69 2.06 11.36 -7.51
C ASP A 69 2.96 10.95 -6.34
N VAL A 70 4.27 11.17 -6.49
CA VAL A 70 5.27 10.82 -5.48
C VAL A 70 6.04 12.08 -5.09
N ARG A 71 5.97 12.40 -3.79
CA ARG A 71 6.74 13.47 -3.17
C ARG A 71 7.80 12.86 -2.26
N THR A 72 8.94 13.52 -2.18
CA THR A 72 10.06 13.12 -1.34
C THR A 72 10.55 14.30 -0.53
N GLY A 73 11.29 14.03 0.54
CA GLY A 73 11.82 15.08 1.40
C GLY A 73 10.75 15.78 2.26
N PRO A 74 11.19 16.59 3.22
CA PRO A 74 10.28 17.27 4.15
C PRO A 74 9.49 18.40 3.49
N GLU A 75 9.95 18.94 2.36
CA GLU A 75 9.29 20.03 1.63
C GLU A 75 8.37 19.52 0.52
N GLY A 76 8.30 18.19 0.31
CA GLY A 76 7.40 17.57 -0.66
C GLY A 76 7.85 17.79 -2.11
N GLU A 77 9.15 17.68 -2.39
CA GLU A 77 9.68 17.77 -3.73
C GLU A 77 9.19 16.62 -4.61
N SER A 78 8.84 16.91 -5.87
CA SER A 78 8.45 15.87 -6.85
C SER A 78 9.60 14.90 -7.09
N ALA A 79 9.32 13.59 -7.00
CA ALA A 79 10.21 12.57 -7.52
C ALA A 79 10.17 12.57 -9.05
N PHE A 80 11.28 12.19 -9.67
CA PHE A 80 11.28 11.80 -11.08
C PHE A 80 10.58 10.44 -11.21
N ILE A 81 9.57 10.33 -12.07
CA ILE A 81 8.90 9.05 -12.36
C ILE A 81 9.36 8.54 -13.73
N ASP A 82 9.85 7.31 -13.75
CA ASP A 82 10.26 6.63 -14.98
C ASP A 82 9.06 5.84 -15.54
N TRP A 83 8.24 6.52 -16.32
CA TRP A 83 7.04 5.95 -16.93
C TRP A 83 7.34 4.79 -17.87
N ARG A 84 8.52 4.80 -18.52
CA ARG A 84 8.93 3.76 -19.49
C ARG A 84 9.26 2.44 -18.80
N ASN A 85 9.78 2.49 -17.58
CA ASN A 85 10.11 1.31 -16.79
C ASN A 85 8.98 0.87 -15.86
N SER A 86 8.01 1.73 -15.61
CA SER A 86 6.84 1.46 -14.78
C SER A 86 5.83 0.54 -15.48
N GLN A 87 5.02 -0.14 -14.67
CA GLN A 87 3.94 -1.05 -15.08
C GLN A 87 2.64 -0.54 -14.49
N PHE A 88 1.79 0.02 -15.34
CA PHE A 88 0.49 0.58 -14.98
C PHE A 88 -0.63 -0.45 -15.13
N ILE A 89 -1.81 -0.11 -14.63
CA ILE A 89 -3.02 -0.89 -14.84
C ILE A 89 -3.90 -0.11 -15.83
N GLU A 90 -4.07 -0.65 -17.03
CA GLU A 90 -4.77 0.02 -18.14
C GLU A 90 -6.07 -0.75 -18.47
N GLY A 91 -7.14 -0.47 -17.74
CA GLY A 91 -8.47 -1.07 -17.99
C GLY A 91 -8.53 -2.57 -17.68
N PHE A 92 -8.20 -2.95 -16.44
CA PHE A 92 -8.20 -4.35 -16.01
C PHE A 92 -9.39 -4.67 -15.11
N ASP A 93 -10.09 -5.77 -15.40
CA ASP A 93 -11.18 -6.26 -14.55
C ASP A 93 -10.66 -7.04 -13.33
N VAL A 94 -10.80 -6.43 -12.15
CA VAL A 94 -10.51 -7.12 -10.88
C VAL A 94 -11.76 -7.82 -10.39
N TYR A 95 -11.80 -9.14 -10.61
CA TYR A 95 -12.86 -10.01 -10.08
C TYR A 95 -12.81 -10.14 -8.55
N PRO A 96 -13.91 -10.55 -7.90
CA PRO A 96 -13.95 -10.83 -6.47
C PRO A 96 -12.79 -11.72 -5.99
N LEU A 97 -12.18 -11.34 -4.87
CA LEU A 97 -11.02 -11.97 -4.23
C LEU A 97 -9.74 -11.97 -5.07
N ARG A 98 -9.67 -11.13 -6.13
CA ARG A 98 -8.47 -10.93 -6.94
C ARG A 98 -7.79 -9.61 -6.64
N ARG A 99 -6.55 -9.53 -7.11
CA ARG A 99 -5.68 -8.36 -6.97
C ARG A 99 -5.07 -8.00 -8.32
N ALA A 100 -4.86 -6.72 -8.53
CA ALA A 100 -4.02 -6.18 -9.59
C ALA A 100 -2.97 -5.26 -8.97
N THR A 101 -1.76 -5.22 -9.54
CA THR A 101 -0.64 -4.44 -8.96
C THR A 101 0.05 -3.64 -10.05
N ALA A 102 0.13 -2.34 -9.85
CA ALA A 102 1.04 -1.45 -10.57
C ALA A 102 2.40 -1.43 -9.86
N VAL A 103 3.47 -1.31 -10.64
CA VAL A 103 4.85 -1.16 -10.14
C VAL A 103 5.44 0.09 -10.77
N LEU A 104 5.81 1.06 -9.94
CA LEU A 104 6.40 2.30 -10.42
C LEU A 104 7.89 2.31 -10.09
N TYR A 105 8.67 2.83 -11.02
CA TYR A 105 10.06 3.18 -10.80
C TYR A 105 10.17 4.69 -10.75
N ALA A 106 10.79 5.18 -9.68
CA ALA A 106 10.98 6.59 -9.43
C ALA A 106 12.41 6.84 -8.97
N ALA A 107 12.85 8.09 -9.06
CA ALA A 107 14.17 8.52 -8.62
C ALA A 107 14.10 9.87 -7.93
N ALA A 108 14.89 10.05 -6.89
CA ALA A 108 15.02 11.31 -6.16
C ALA A 108 16.41 11.39 -5.48
N PRO A 109 16.82 12.56 -4.95
CA PRO A 109 18.06 12.65 -4.18
C PRO A 109 18.03 11.67 -3.00
N GLU A 110 19.10 10.91 -2.81
CA GLU A 110 19.18 9.85 -1.78
C GLU A 110 18.83 10.38 -0.38
N ALA A 111 19.31 11.59 -0.04
CA ALA A 111 19.03 12.23 1.24
C ALA A 111 17.53 12.51 1.50
N SER A 112 16.73 12.66 0.43
CA SER A 112 15.29 12.93 0.51
C SER A 112 14.45 11.66 0.69
N LEU A 113 15.02 10.47 0.48
CA LEU A 113 14.28 9.20 0.51
C LEU A 113 13.86 8.73 1.92
N SER A 114 14.28 9.42 2.96
CA SER A 114 13.81 9.19 4.34
C SER A 114 12.33 9.55 4.53
N HIS A 115 11.78 10.41 3.67
CA HIS A 115 10.39 10.85 3.66
C HIS A 115 9.86 10.72 2.24
N VAL A 116 8.84 9.88 2.06
CA VAL A 116 8.21 9.64 0.77
C VAL A 116 6.70 9.61 0.99
N ASP A 117 6.01 10.51 0.29
CA ASP A 117 4.56 10.54 0.22
C ASP A 117 4.10 10.06 -1.15
N VAL A 118 3.16 9.12 -1.16
CA VAL A 118 2.58 8.55 -2.38
C VAL A 118 1.08 8.82 -2.36
N GLN A 119 0.63 9.66 -3.29
CA GLN A 119 -0.79 9.89 -3.50
C GLN A 119 -1.28 9.03 -4.66
N VAL A 120 -2.42 8.38 -4.48
CA VAL A 120 -3.10 7.56 -5.50
C VAL A 120 -4.51 8.07 -5.72
N GLN A 121 -4.90 8.18 -7.00
CA GLN A 121 -6.26 8.46 -7.44
C GLN A 121 -6.72 7.37 -8.41
N LEU A 122 -7.34 6.32 -7.87
CA LEU A 122 -7.84 5.20 -8.68
C LEU A 122 -9.03 5.65 -9.54
N ARG A 123 -9.11 5.13 -10.76
CA ARG A 123 -10.35 5.17 -11.55
C ARG A 123 -10.97 3.78 -11.60
N ALA A 124 -12.23 3.64 -11.23
CA ALA A 124 -12.97 2.38 -11.23
C ALA A 124 -14.31 2.56 -11.95
N ASP A 125 -14.62 1.64 -12.87
CA ASP A 125 -15.83 1.65 -13.70
C ASP A 125 -16.09 3.02 -14.35
N GLU A 126 -15.03 3.59 -14.94
CA GLU A 126 -15.01 4.92 -15.57
C GLU A 126 -15.14 6.14 -14.63
N GLU A 127 -15.34 5.94 -13.33
CA GLU A 127 -15.47 6.99 -12.32
C GLU A 127 -14.17 7.18 -11.51
N TRP A 128 -13.88 8.43 -11.12
CA TRP A 128 -12.74 8.76 -10.28
C TRP A 128 -13.07 8.54 -8.82
N ALA A 129 -12.33 7.66 -8.16
CA ALA A 129 -12.41 7.49 -6.72
C ALA A 129 -11.67 8.63 -5.99
N GLY A 130 -11.97 8.80 -4.70
CA GLY A 130 -11.31 9.77 -3.84
C GLY A 130 -9.80 9.55 -3.74
N ARG A 131 -9.03 10.63 -3.53
CA ARG A 131 -7.58 10.50 -3.35
C ARG A 131 -7.25 9.78 -2.04
N ARG A 132 -6.18 8.99 -2.05
CA ARG A 132 -5.61 8.34 -0.86
C ARG A 132 -4.12 8.64 -0.81
N LEU A 133 -3.60 8.85 0.40
CA LEU A 133 -2.21 9.26 0.66
C LEU A 133 -1.56 8.27 1.62
N TRP A 134 -0.33 7.86 1.30
CA TRP A 134 0.54 7.07 2.16
C TRP A 134 1.86 7.80 2.38
N ALA A 135 2.36 7.80 3.60
CA ALA A 135 3.66 8.29 3.99
C ALA A 135 4.57 7.12 4.40
N GLY A 136 5.85 7.21 4.07
CA GLY A 136 6.86 6.22 4.41
C GLY A 136 8.27 6.73 4.15
N GLY A 137 9.24 5.82 4.10
CA GLY A 137 10.63 6.13 3.76
C GLY A 137 11.39 4.88 3.33
N ILE A 138 12.45 5.05 2.53
CA ILE A 138 13.31 3.97 2.07
C ILE A 138 14.46 3.78 3.06
N GLY A 139 14.75 2.53 3.41
CA GLY A 139 15.74 2.22 4.45
C GLY A 139 15.23 2.49 5.87
N VAL A 140 14.02 3.04 6.01
CA VAL A 140 13.23 2.90 7.22
C VAL A 140 12.77 1.45 7.22
N HIS A 141 13.51 0.57 7.88
CA HIS A 141 12.97 -0.73 8.23
C HIS A 141 11.64 -0.47 8.91
N GLU A 142 10.54 -0.94 8.29
CA GLU A 142 9.33 -1.23 9.05
C GLU A 142 9.83 -2.00 10.27
N ALA A 143 9.77 -1.37 11.45
CA ALA A 143 9.34 -2.13 12.59
C ALA A 143 8.07 -2.79 12.08
N SER A 144 8.18 -4.08 11.75
CA SER A 144 7.03 -4.92 11.45
C SER A 144 5.92 -4.41 12.35
N ALA A 145 4.74 -4.15 11.80
CA ALA A 145 3.54 -4.00 12.59
C ALA A 145 3.36 -5.32 13.37
N GLY A 146 4.20 -5.49 14.39
CA GLY A 146 4.02 -6.38 15.49
C GLY A 146 2.68 -5.96 16.03
N ALA A 147 1.79 -6.95 16.08
CA ALA A 147 0.53 -6.86 16.76
C ALA A 147 0.66 -5.91 17.95
N PRO A 148 -0.30 -4.99 18.16
CA PRO A 148 -0.18 -3.97 19.19
C PRO A 148 0.26 -4.66 20.47
N THR A 149 1.45 -4.29 20.96
CA THR A 149 1.93 -4.66 22.29
C THR A 149 1.11 -3.86 23.29
N GLY A 150 -0.18 -4.19 23.35
CA GLY A 150 -1.00 -3.96 24.50
C GLY A 150 -0.40 -4.76 25.63
N ALA A 151 0.34 -4.07 26.49
CA ALA A 151 0.42 -4.45 27.89
C ALA A 151 -1.01 -4.75 28.36
N GLY A 152 -1.30 -6.03 28.64
CA GLY A 152 -2.62 -6.51 29.05
C GLY A 152 -3.25 -7.61 28.19
N ARG A 153 -2.53 -8.21 27.23
CA ARG A 153 -2.99 -9.45 26.56
C ARG A 153 -2.37 -10.69 27.22
N GLU A 154 -2.68 -10.89 28.49
CA GLU A 154 -2.75 -12.25 29.06
C GLU A 154 -3.91 -12.98 28.36
N SER A 155 -3.59 -13.39 27.13
CA SER A 155 -4.11 -14.49 26.34
C SER A 155 -5.60 -14.82 26.51
N LEU A 156 -6.43 -14.19 25.66
CA LEU A 156 -7.79 -14.68 25.37
C LEU A 156 -7.77 -16.18 25.02
N ALA A 157 -6.71 -16.68 24.39
CA ALA A 157 -6.55 -18.10 24.11
C ALA A 157 -6.38 -18.95 25.39
N GLN A 158 -5.73 -18.41 26.41
CA GLN A 158 -5.58 -19.05 27.73
C GLN A 158 -6.88 -18.96 28.53
N GLN A 159 -7.61 -17.83 28.45
CA GLN A 159 -8.94 -17.69 29.05
C GLN A 159 -9.97 -18.63 28.41
N VAL A 160 -9.95 -18.78 27.08
CA VAL A 160 -10.79 -19.75 26.36
C VAL A 160 -10.38 -21.19 26.70
N SER A 161 -9.08 -21.47 26.85
CA SER A 161 -8.63 -22.82 27.23
C SER A 161 -9.07 -23.19 28.65
N VAL A 162 -8.96 -22.26 29.62
CA VAL A 162 -9.42 -22.48 31.00
C VAL A 162 -10.95 -22.67 31.05
N PHE A 163 -11.71 -21.81 30.36
CA PHE A 163 -13.17 -21.94 30.31
C PHE A 163 -13.64 -23.27 29.71
N LEU A 164 -13.00 -23.74 28.63
CA LEU A 164 -13.33 -25.03 28.02
C LEU A 164 -12.95 -26.22 28.93
N GLN A 165 -11.91 -26.07 29.75
CA GLN A 165 -11.52 -27.07 30.75
C GLN A 165 -12.54 -27.14 31.89
N GLU A 166 -12.98 -25.99 32.41
CA GLU A 166 -13.98 -25.91 33.48
C GLU A 166 -15.35 -26.49 33.04
N GLN A 167 -15.77 -26.23 31.80
CA GLN A 167 -17.01 -26.81 31.24
C GLN A 167 -16.91 -28.33 30.98
N ALA A 168 -15.71 -28.86 30.75
CA ALA A 168 -15.50 -30.30 30.63
C ALA A 168 -15.53 -31.02 31.99
N GLU A 169 -15.15 -30.33 33.07
CA GLU A 169 -15.17 -30.87 34.44
C GLU A 169 -16.58 -30.82 35.08
N GLU A 170 -17.38 -29.78 34.81
CA GLU A 170 -18.77 -29.67 35.29
C GLU A 170 -19.75 -30.67 34.63
N GLY A 171 -19.37 -31.32 33.52
CA GLY A 171 -20.19 -32.30 32.80
C GLY A 171 -20.18 -33.73 33.35
N THR A 172 -19.57 -33.98 34.51
CA THR A 172 -19.44 -35.34 35.09
C THR A 172 -19.96 -35.51 36.52
N ALA A 173 -20.97 -34.73 36.90
CA ALA A 173 -21.75 -34.93 38.14
C ALA A 173 -23.20 -35.33 37.84
#